data_AF-A0A839NSV8-F1
#
_entry.id   AF-A0A839NSV8-F1
#
_cell.length_a   1.000
_cell.length_b   1.000
_cell.length_c   1.000
_cell.angle_alpha   90.00
_cell.angle_beta   90.00
_cell.angle_gamma   90.00
#
_symmetry.space_group_name_H-M   'P 1'
#
loop_
_entity.id
_entity.type
_entity.pdbx_description
1 polymer ?
#
loop_
_entity_poly.entity_id
_entity_poly.type
_entity_poly.pdbx_seq_one_letter_code
_entity_poly.pdbx_strand_id
1 'polypeptide(L)' 'MAKDVTTYTLKQALAAKVEDHIEIAVEAEDGTKFKIRATSEQLDALTGDLESILDGDDAEDA' A
#
# COMPACT_ATOMS: atom_id res chain seq x y z
N MET A 1 -5.41 0.59 22.13
CA MET A 1 -5.71 1.93 21.58
C MET A 1 -5.59 1.81 20.08
N ALA A 2 -6.69 1.96 19.33
CA ALA A 2 -6.64 1.92 17.87
C ALA A 2 -5.75 3.08 17.41
N LYS A 3 -4.71 2.80 16.63
CA LYS A 3 -3.90 3.87 16.01
C LYS A 3 -4.83 4.60 15.03
N ASP A 4 -4.94 5.92 15.14
CA ASP A 4 -5.53 6.73 14.09
C ASP A 4 -4.77 6.48 12.78
N VAL A 5 -5.39 5.73 11.88
CA VAL A 5 -4.86 5.47 10.53
C VAL A 5 -5.48 6.51 9.61
N THR A 6 -4.64 7.31 8.96
CA THR A 6 -5.11 8.23 7.93
C THR A 6 -5.26 7.48 6.61
N THR A 7 -6.50 7.30 6.19
CA THR A 7 -6.83 6.69 4.90
C THR A 7 -6.86 7.74 3.79
N TYR A 8 -6.19 7.46 2.69
CA TYR A 8 -6.19 8.30 1.49
C TYR A 8 -6.72 7.51 0.30
N THR A 9 -7.60 8.13 -0.49
CA THR A 9 -7.98 7.59 -1.79
C THR A 9 -6.86 7.86 -2.79
N LEU A 10 -6.35 6.79 -3.40
CA LEU A 10 -5.26 6.87 -4.36
C LEU A 10 -5.79 7.27 -5.73
N LYS A 11 -5.22 8.32 -6.30
CA LYS A 11 -5.53 8.76 -7.66
C LYS A 11 -4.64 8.08 -8.69
N GLN A 12 -3.35 7.95 -8.38
CA GLN A 12 -2.35 7.27 -9.21
C GLN A 12 -1.17 6.78 -8.39
N ALA A 13 -0.59 5.65 -8.78
CA ALA A 13 0.63 5.11 -8.22
C ALA A 13 1.60 4.69 -9.33
N LEU A 14 2.87 5.04 -9.19
CA LEU A 14 3.96 4.59 -10.05
C LEU A 14 5.01 3.88 -9.22
N ALA A 15 5.33 2.64 -9.58
CA ALA A 15 6.43 1.87 -8.98
C ALA A 15 7.65 1.86 -9.90
N ALA A 16 8.83 2.09 -9.34
CA ALA A 16 10.11 2.00 -10.02
C ALA A 16 11.09 1.19 -9.18
N LYS A 17 11.76 0.21 -9.80
CA LYS A 17 12.86 -0.52 -9.17
C LYS A 17 14.13 0.31 -9.28
N VAL A 18 14.72 0.66 -8.15
CA VAL A 18 15.92 1.50 -8.04
C VAL A 18 16.98 0.72 -7.26
N GLU A 19 17.94 0.17 -8.00
CA GLU A 19 19.05 -0.62 -7.45
C GLU A 19 18.56 -1.75 -6.52
N ASP A 20 18.71 -1.56 -5.22
CA ASP A 20 18.41 -2.53 -4.15
C ASP A 20 16.98 -2.41 -3.58
N HIS A 21 16.21 -1.39 -3.99
CA HIS A 21 14.88 -1.14 -3.45
C HIS A 21 13.88 -0.76 -4.53
N ILE A 22 12.60 -0.75 -4.16
CA ILE A 22 11.51 -0.29 -4.99
C ILE A 22 10.99 1.01 -4.38
N GLU A 23 10.82 2.01 -5.23
CA GLU A 23 10.16 3.26 -4.89
C GLU A 23 8.76 3.27 -5.51
N ILE A 24 7.74 3.55 -4.70
CA ILE A 24 6.37 3.76 -5.14
C ILE A 24 6.02 5.22 -4.87
N ALA A 25 5.85 5.99 -5.93
CA ALA A 25 5.32 7.34 -5.86
C ALA A 25 3.80 7.29 -5.99
N VAL A 26 3.11 7.87 -5.03
CA VAL A 26 1.65 7.86 -4.95
C VAL A 26 1.14 9.29 -4.87
N GLU A 27 0.11 9.60 -5.65
CA GLU A 27 -0.67 10.83 -5.56
C GLU A 27 -2.07 10.46 -5.08
N ALA A 28 -2.49 11.06 -3.97
CA ALA A 28 -3.85 10.98 -3.46
C ALA A 28 -4.76 11.98 -4.19
N GLU A 29 -6.07 11.76 -4.13
CA GLU A 29 -7.06 12.63 -4.78
C GLU A 29 -7.05 14.08 -4.30
N ASP A 30 -6.69 14.30 -3.03
CA ASP A 30 -6.50 15.62 -2.43
C ASP A 30 -5.25 16.35 -2.94
N GLY A 31 -4.45 15.68 -3.79
CA GLY A 31 -3.20 16.19 -4.34
C GLY A 31 -1.99 15.93 -3.45
N THR A 32 -2.15 15.26 -2.30
CA THR A 32 -1.03 14.88 -1.44
C THR A 32 -0.17 13.84 -2.14
N LYS A 33 1.14 14.05 -2.14
CA LYS A 33 2.12 13.14 -2.76
C LYS A 33 3.01 12.53 -1.70
N PHE A 34 3.10 11.21 -1.70
CA PHE A 34 4.00 10.47 -0.82
C PHE A 34 4.78 9.43 -1.61
N LYS A 35 6.01 9.18 -1.15
CA LYS A 35 6.88 8.16 -1.69
C LYS A 35 7.05 7.05 -0.66
N ILE A 36 6.73 5.84 -1.05
CA ILE A 36 7.00 4.63 -0.27
C ILE A 36 8.30 4.05 -0.81
N ARG A 37 9.29 3.87 0.08
CA ARG A 37 10.53 3.19 -0.23
C ARG A 37 10.55 1.87 0.53
N ALA A 38 10.65 0.77 -0.19
CA ALA A 38 10.63 -0.57 0.40
C ALA A 38 11.62 -1.46 -0.34
N THR A 39 12.21 -2.42 0.37
CA THR A 39 12.92 -3.52 -0.31
C THR A 39 11.91 -4.45 -0.98
N SER A 40 12.39 -5.30 -1.90
CA SER A 40 11.54 -6.29 -2.58
C SER A 40 10.80 -7.17 -1.55
N GLU A 41 11.52 -7.69 -0.56
CA GLU A 41 10.96 -8.54 0.50
C GLU A 41 9.87 -7.84 1.32
N GLN A 42 9.99 -6.54 1.57
CA GLN A 42 8.98 -5.76 2.28
C GLN A 42 7.71 -5.57 1.44
N LEU A 43 7.84 -5.46 0.12
CA LEU A 43 6.70 -5.37 -0.79
C LEU A 43 5.98 -6.69 -1.01
N ASP A 44 6.73 -7.79 -1.10
CA ASP A 44 6.15 -9.14 -1.15
C ASP A 44 5.37 -9.43 0.14
N ALA A 45 5.93 -9.10 1.31
CA ALA A 45 5.23 -9.24 2.58
C ALA A 45 3.95 -8.37 2.65
N LEU A 46 4.04 -7.09 2.24
CA LEU A 46 2.89 -6.19 2.17
C LEU A 46 1.79 -6.72 1.22
N THR A 47 2.17 -7.30 0.08
CA THR A 47 1.21 -7.87 -0.87
C THR A 47 0.51 -9.08 -0.26
N GLY A 48 1.26 -9.99 0.38
CA GLY A 48 0.68 -11.15 1.06
C GLY A 48 -0.24 -10.77 2.24
N ASP A 49 0.13 -9.75 3.02
CA ASP A 49 -0.73 -9.22 4.08
C ASP A 49 -2.01 -8.59 3.52
N LEU A 50 -1.92 -7.82 2.41
CA LEU A 50 -3.07 -7.22 1.75
C LEU A 50 -4.00 -8.29 1.14
N GLU A 51 -3.44 -9.31 0.50
CA GLU A 51 -4.21 -10.45 -0.02
C GLU A 51 -4.92 -11.18 1.11
N SER A 52 -4.26 -11.44 2.24
CA SER A 52 -4.90 -12.08 3.38
C SER A 52 -5.99 -11.24 4.03
N ILE A 53 -5.88 -9.90 3.99
CA ILE A 53 -6.94 -8.99 4.47
C ILE A 53 -8.12 -8.99 3.49
N LEU A 54 -7.87 -8.91 2.19
CA LEU A 54 -8.91 -8.92 1.15
C LEU A 54 -9.64 -10.28 1.08
N ASP A 55 -8.92 -11.39 1.23
CA ASP A 55 -9.48 -12.74 1.25
C ASP A 55 -10.22 -13.03 2.58
N GLY A 56 -9.81 -12.35 3.66
CA GLY A 56 -10.47 -12.42 4.97
C GLY A 56 -11.73 -11.56 5.11
N ASP A 57 -11.89 -10.51 4.30
CA ASP A 57 -13.05 -9.61 4.32
C ASP A 57 -14.26 -10.17 3.52
N ASP A 58 -14.06 -11.18 2.68
CA ASP A 58 -15.15 -11.87 1.95
C ASP A 58 -16.01 -12.79 2.87
N ALA A 59 -15.70 -12.85 4.17
CA ALA A 59 -16.37 -13.70 5.15
C ALA A 59 -17.36 -13.00 6.11
N GLU A 60 -17.67 -11.71 5.92
CA GLU A 60 -18.61 -10.97 6.79
C GLU A 60 -19.90 -10.43 6.11
N ASP A 61 -20.34 -11.00 4.99
CA ASP A 61 -21.71 -10.76 4.47
C ASP A 61 -22.39 -12.08 4.02
N ALA A 62 -22.90 -12.87 4.98
CA ALA A 62 -23.86 -13.96 4.77
C ALA A 62 -24.78 -14.17 5.98
#